data_AF-A0A7Z7BQ17-F1
#
_entry.id   AF-A0A7Z7BQ17-F1
#
_cell.length_a   1.000
_cell.length_b   1.000
_cell.length_c   1.000
_cell.angle_alpha   90.00
_cell.angle_beta   90.00
_cell.angle_gamma   90.00
#
_symmetry.space_group_name_H-M   'P 1'
#
loop_
_entity.id
_entity.type
_entity.pdbx_description
1 polymer ?
#
loop_
_entity_poly.entity_id
_entity_poly.type
_entity_poly.pdbx_seq_one_letter_code
_entity_poly.pdbx_strand_id
1 'polypeptide(L)'
;MNKTNKASALSSAAYTFYETNAVAEDIKAQLEETAMFLIGVSRRSTEETFKLGEHLERAAGLLPERTLEKWAVERCGYTARHVRTQRAVFRNLDRYRDILVELAVGPTVLGKLSAAEPEQIEQAIGFAAQNGKLRVQDVAAIVAGSKNEAEAGPQIDPHDIGGLEGLKAIIAIKVRDGIKSFIGHIEEIRTHVSEALPKKNIVKKTLSGKTHLVARLANEELKSLAQFVRPHPNAAYVISPTSIPVKTGWGAVSAMLYKMGSETTWPDKGELRTWLETEVVPLLEWASAKTKDPVWRKADKASISPAATSLIDTSLLVANQQRDQDDRASVVVGSERDPVEAEAVKRLEAMLAPFGAKVTMEPSAESRQILPEDSIPSLAEALAEPPKAFKRPAFLDRVKPDANKADDVTATAA
;
A
#
# COMPACT_ATOMS: atom_id res chain seq x y z
N MET A 1 -11.45 56.14 13.37
CA MET A 1 -12.82 55.93 12.86
C MET A 1 -12.88 56.36 11.41
N ASN A 2 -12.68 55.44 10.46
CA ASN A 2 -12.91 55.70 9.04
C ASN A 2 -13.97 54.72 8.53
N LYS A 3 -15.20 55.21 8.43
CA LYS A 3 -16.29 54.56 7.68
C LYS A 3 -15.93 54.65 6.20
N THR A 4 -15.37 53.59 5.64
CA THR A 4 -15.25 53.46 4.19
C THR A 4 -16.55 52.91 3.62
N ASN A 5 -17.18 53.74 2.80
CA ASN A 5 -18.26 53.40 1.88
C ASN A 5 -18.03 52.04 1.22
N LYS A 6 -18.86 51.06 1.55
CA LYS A 6 -19.06 49.84 0.76
C LYS A 6 -20.53 49.76 0.35
N ALA A 7 -21.02 50.82 -0.29
CA ALA A 7 -22.22 50.74 -1.09
C ALA A 7 -21.89 49.81 -2.26
N SER A 8 -22.45 48.60 -2.20
CA SER A 8 -22.39 47.56 -3.22
C SER A 8 -22.81 48.14 -4.56
N ALA A 9 -21.86 48.34 -5.47
CA ALA A 9 -22.20 48.55 -6.87
C ALA A 9 -22.74 47.22 -7.39
N LEU A 10 -24.06 47.14 -7.56
CA LEU A 10 -24.72 46.03 -8.25
C LEU A 10 -24.01 45.83 -9.59
N SER A 11 -23.52 44.61 -9.84
CA SER A 11 -23.08 44.25 -11.19
C SER A 11 -24.25 44.51 -12.15
N SER A 12 -24.01 45.22 -13.25
CA SER A 12 -25.03 45.55 -14.28
C SER A 12 -25.82 44.30 -14.72
N ALA A 13 -25.17 43.13 -14.76
CA ALA A 13 -25.80 41.85 -15.04
C ALA A 13 -26.83 41.41 -13.98
N ALA A 14 -26.54 41.60 -12.69
CA ALA A 14 -27.45 41.22 -11.61
C ALA A 14 -28.67 42.14 -11.51
N TYR A 15 -28.50 43.42 -11.80
CA TYR A 15 -29.62 44.37 -11.87
C TYR A 15 -30.60 43.99 -12.99
N THR A 16 -30.05 43.63 -14.16
CA THR A 16 -30.82 43.14 -15.32
C THR A 16 -31.57 41.84 -14.99
N PHE A 17 -30.94 40.94 -14.22
CA PHE A 17 -31.58 39.71 -13.74
C PHE A 17 -32.77 39.98 -12.82
N TYR A 18 -32.64 40.89 -11.84
CA TYR A 18 -33.72 41.18 -10.90
C TYR A 18 -34.93 41.85 -11.56
N GLU A 19 -34.69 42.74 -12.54
CA GLU A 19 -35.76 43.36 -13.34
C GLU A 19 -36.47 42.33 -14.25
N THR A 20 -35.70 41.47 -14.91
CA THR A 20 -36.25 40.44 -15.82
C THR A 20 -37.10 39.40 -15.09
N ASN A 21 -36.77 39.09 -13.82
CA ASN A 21 -37.47 38.08 -13.01
C ASN A 21 -38.47 38.67 -12.01
N ALA A 22 -38.79 39.97 -12.11
CA ALA A 22 -39.76 40.67 -11.25
C ALA A 22 -39.56 40.42 -9.73
N VAL A 23 -38.31 40.44 -9.27
CA VAL A 23 -37.99 40.20 -7.85
C VAL A 23 -38.35 41.44 -7.03
N ALA A 24 -39.10 41.27 -5.95
CA ALA A 24 -39.52 42.37 -5.08
C ALA A 24 -38.34 43.04 -4.35
N GLU A 25 -38.42 44.35 -4.11
CA GLU A 25 -37.30 45.16 -3.62
C GLU A 25 -36.82 44.77 -2.21
N ASP A 26 -37.74 44.28 -1.37
CA ASP A 26 -37.49 43.72 -0.05
C ASP A 26 -36.71 42.39 -0.09
N ILE A 27 -36.93 41.59 -1.14
CA ILE A 27 -36.20 40.35 -1.40
C ILE A 27 -34.80 40.62 -1.95
N LYS A 28 -34.64 41.67 -2.77
CA LYS A 28 -33.33 42.06 -3.33
C LYS A 28 -32.29 42.34 -2.23
N ALA A 29 -32.68 43.01 -1.15
CA ALA A 29 -31.78 43.29 -0.02
C ALA A 29 -31.24 42.00 0.64
N GLN A 30 -32.11 41.00 0.85
CA GLN A 30 -31.72 39.70 1.44
C GLN A 30 -30.85 38.87 0.49
N LEU A 31 -31.12 38.94 -0.81
CA LEU A 31 -30.29 38.28 -1.83
C LEU A 31 -28.91 38.94 -1.93
N GLU A 32 -28.80 40.26 -1.81
CA GLU A 32 -27.50 40.94 -1.82
C GLU A 32 -26.70 40.67 -0.56
N GLU A 33 -27.32 40.60 0.61
CA GLU A 33 -26.64 40.15 1.84
C GLU A 33 -26.09 38.72 1.67
N THR A 34 -26.90 37.83 1.09
CA THR A 34 -26.48 36.47 0.77
C THR A 34 -25.33 36.47 -0.25
N ALA A 35 -25.39 37.28 -1.30
CA ALA A 35 -24.33 37.39 -2.30
C ALA A 35 -23.01 37.92 -1.69
N MET A 36 -23.08 38.90 -0.78
CA MET A 36 -21.93 39.42 -0.06
C MET A 36 -21.25 38.34 0.79
N PHE A 37 -22.06 37.53 1.50
CA PHE A 37 -21.55 36.38 2.24
C PHE A 37 -20.85 35.39 1.30
N LEU A 38 -21.53 34.96 0.23
CA LEU A 38 -21.02 34.00 -0.75
C LEU A 38 -19.68 34.44 -1.38
N ILE A 39 -19.55 35.72 -1.73
CA ILE A 39 -18.32 36.29 -2.32
C ILE A 39 -17.19 36.42 -1.28
N GLY A 40 -17.54 36.68 -0.01
CA GLY A 40 -16.57 36.89 1.07
C GLY A 40 -15.91 35.62 1.61
N VAL A 41 -16.44 34.43 1.30
CA VAL A 41 -15.90 33.14 1.77
C VAL A 41 -14.58 32.83 1.07
N SER A 42 -13.45 33.02 1.78
CA SER A 42 -12.10 32.84 1.25
C SER A 42 -11.40 31.54 1.67
N ARG A 43 -11.79 30.97 2.82
CA ARG A 43 -11.41 29.62 3.25
C ARG A 43 -12.65 28.73 3.28
N ARG A 44 -12.47 27.42 3.11
CA ARG A 44 -13.58 26.46 3.05
C ARG A 44 -13.32 25.34 4.06
N SER A 45 -13.60 25.61 5.32
CA SER A 45 -13.77 24.59 6.36
C SER A 45 -15.02 23.75 6.08
N THR A 46 -15.13 22.61 6.78
CA THR A 46 -16.33 21.77 6.75
C THR A 46 -17.57 22.59 7.13
N GLU A 47 -17.47 23.38 8.20
CA GLU A 47 -18.56 24.22 8.70
C GLU A 47 -18.96 25.33 7.72
N GLU A 48 -17.97 25.97 7.08
CA GLU A 48 -18.21 26.98 6.04
C GLU A 48 -18.90 26.39 4.81
N THR A 49 -18.62 25.12 4.48
CA THR A 49 -19.29 24.40 3.37
C THR A 49 -20.78 24.19 3.66
N PHE A 50 -21.14 23.84 4.90
CA PHE A 50 -22.55 23.75 5.32
C PHE A 50 -23.25 25.11 5.30
N LYS A 51 -22.62 26.16 5.85
CA LYS A 51 -23.17 27.53 5.82
C LYS A 51 -23.40 28.01 4.38
N LEU A 52 -22.46 27.71 3.48
CA LEU A 52 -22.59 28.03 2.06
C LEU A 52 -23.83 27.36 1.44
N GLY A 53 -24.03 26.07 1.71
CA GLY A 53 -25.21 25.32 1.25
C GLY A 53 -26.52 25.86 1.81
N GLU A 54 -26.56 26.21 3.10
CA GLU A 54 -27.72 26.83 3.78
C GLU A 54 -28.10 28.17 3.14
N HIS A 55 -27.12 29.06 2.93
CA HIS A 55 -27.34 30.36 2.30
C HIS A 55 -27.85 30.23 0.85
N LEU A 56 -27.34 29.26 0.09
CA LEU A 56 -27.84 28.97 -1.26
C LEU A 56 -29.25 28.38 -1.23
N GLU A 57 -29.61 27.61 -0.21
CA GLU A 57 -30.95 27.05 -0.05
C GLU A 57 -31.97 28.13 0.35
N ARG A 58 -31.58 29.05 1.24
CA ARG A 58 -32.38 30.23 1.59
C ARG A 58 -32.62 31.12 0.37
N ALA A 59 -31.57 31.40 -0.42
CA ALA A 59 -31.70 32.14 -1.67
C ALA A 59 -32.62 31.43 -2.68
N ALA A 60 -32.61 30.10 -2.70
CA ALA A 60 -33.49 29.32 -3.57
C ALA A 60 -34.98 29.50 -3.23
N GLY A 61 -35.32 29.70 -1.96
CA GLY A 61 -36.70 29.94 -1.51
C GLY A 61 -37.19 31.37 -1.78
N LEU A 62 -36.27 32.31 -2.00
CA LEU A 62 -36.57 33.72 -2.27
C LEU A 62 -36.66 34.03 -3.78
N LEU A 63 -36.00 33.23 -4.61
CA LEU A 63 -35.97 33.39 -6.06
C LEU A 63 -37.07 32.58 -6.74
N PRO A 64 -37.57 33.03 -7.91
CA PRO A 64 -38.47 32.23 -8.73
C PRO A 64 -37.87 30.87 -9.09
N GLU A 65 -38.72 29.85 -9.26
CA GLU A 65 -38.26 28.48 -9.52
C GLU A 65 -37.26 28.41 -10.68
N ARG A 66 -36.20 27.60 -10.51
CA ARG A 66 -35.16 27.32 -11.52
C ARG A 66 -34.31 28.54 -11.96
N THR A 67 -34.34 29.64 -11.20
CA THR A 67 -33.54 30.84 -11.51
C THR A 67 -32.29 31.00 -10.62
N LEU A 68 -32.20 30.26 -9.52
CA LEU A 68 -31.07 30.32 -8.57
C LEU A 68 -29.70 30.12 -9.22
N GLU A 69 -29.54 29.11 -10.07
CA GLU A 69 -28.21 28.85 -10.64
C GLU A 69 -27.79 29.96 -11.60
N LYS A 70 -28.73 30.59 -12.31
CA LYS A 70 -28.44 31.75 -13.16
C LYS A 70 -28.04 32.95 -12.30
N TRP A 71 -28.81 33.24 -11.25
CA TRP A 71 -28.48 34.27 -10.28
C TRP A 71 -27.09 34.08 -9.66
N ALA A 72 -26.78 32.86 -9.20
CA ALA A 72 -25.50 32.58 -8.56
C ALA A 72 -24.31 32.66 -9.54
N VAL A 73 -24.52 32.34 -10.82
CA VAL A 73 -23.51 32.54 -11.88
C VAL A 73 -23.28 34.02 -12.13
N GLU A 74 -24.36 34.78 -12.37
CA GLU A 74 -24.28 36.18 -12.78
C GLU A 74 -23.88 37.11 -11.63
N ARG A 75 -24.32 36.80 -10.41
CA ARG A 75 -24.10 37.65 -9.24
C ARG A 75 -22.93 37.21 -8.36
N CYS A 76 -22.75 35.91 -8.14
CA CYS A 76 -21.75 35.40 -7.20
C CYS A 76 -20.51 34.80 -7.89
N GLY A 77 -20.53 34.63 -9.22
CA GLY A 77 -19.41 34.05 -9.98
C GLY A 77 -19.22 32.54 -9.77
N TYR A 78 -20.23 31.84 -9.24
CA TYR A 78 -20.18 30.39 -9.07
C TYR A 78 -20.64 29.65 -10.32
N THR A 79 -20.20 28.39 -10.48
CA THR A 79 -20.77 27.53 -11.52
C THR A 79 -22.08 26.91 -11.06
N ALA A 80 -23.01 26.69 -11.98
CA ALA A 80 -24.28 26.01 -11.68
C ALA A 80 -24.05 24.62 -11.05
N ARG A 81 -23.00 23.90 -11.47
CA ARG A 81 -22.59 22.62 -10.87
C ARG A 81 -22.22 22.80 -9.40
N HIS A 82 -21.39 23.80 -9.09
CA HIS A 82 -20.97 24.05 -7.71
C HIS A 82 -22.16 24.37 -6.81
N VAL A 83 -23.08 25.23 -7.26
CA VAL A 83 -24.30 25.59 -6.54
C VAL A 83 -25.14 24.36 -6.21
N ARG A 84 -25.38 23.47 -7.19
CA ARG A 84 -26.15 22.24 -6.96
C ARG A 84 -25.48 21.32 -5.95
N THR A 85 -24.16 21.12 -6.05
CA THR A 85 -23.43 20.28 -5.11
C THR A 85 -23.49 20.84 -3.68
N GLN A 86 -23.30 22.15 -3.49
CA GLN A 86 -23.33 22.76 -2.16
C GLN A 86 -24.72 22.69 -1.51
N ARG A 87 -25.78 22.86 -2.31
CA ARG A 87 -27.15 22.67 -1.84
C ARG A 87 -27.44 21.21 -1.48
N ALA A 88 -26.94 20.26 -2.27
CA ALA A 88 -27.07 18.84 -1.97
C ALA A 88 -26.34 18.47 -0.68
N VAL A 89 -25.15 19.05 -0.42
CA VAL A 89 -24.42 18.89 0.85
C VAL A 89 -25.31 19.31 2.02
N PHE A 90 -25.92 20.49 1.98
CA PHE A 90 -26.82 20.92 3.04
C PHE A 90 -28.04 19.98 3.15
N ARG A 91 -28.82 19.82 2.08
CA ARG A 91 -30.06 19.01 2.12
C ARG A 91 -29.87 17.58 2.61
N ASN A 92 -28.79 16.91 2.20
CA ASN A 92 -28.62 15.48 2.42
C ASN A 92 -27.69 15.16 3.60
N LEU A 93 -26.77 16.07 3.96
CA LEU A 93 -25.77 15.81 5.01
C LEU A 93 -25.97 16.64 6.27
N ASP A 94 -26.91 17.59 6.32
CA ASP A 94 -27.08 18.48 7.49
C ASP A 94 -27.40 17.71 8.78
N ARG A 95 -28.15 16.60 8.68
CA ARG A 95 -28.38 15.69 9.83
C ARG A 95 -27.11 15.07 10.42
N TYR A 96 -26.01 15.03 9.64
CA TYR A 96 -24.71 14.52 10.05
C TYR A 96 -23.68 15.64 10.26
N ARG A 97 -24.10 16.91 10.23
CA ARG A 97 -23.24 18.10 10.22
C ARG A 97 -22.23 18.08 11.37
N ASP A 98 -22.69 17.87 12.60
CA ASP A 98 -21.83 17.94 13.78
C ASP A 98 -20.71 16.89 13.73
N ILE A 99 -21.07 15.66 13.34
CA ILE A 99 -20.12 14.54 13.22
C ILE A 99 -19.12 14.81 12.09
N LEU A 100 -19.57 15.31 10.94
CA LEU A 100 -18.71 15.59 9.80
C LEU A 100 -17.75 16.77 10.05
N VAL A 101 -18.19 17.75 10.87
CA VAL A 101 -17.36 18.87 11.35
C VAL A 101 -16.30 18.36 12.34
N GLU A 102 -16.67 17.51 13.29
CA GLU A 102 -15.73 16.90 14.23
C GLU A 102 -14.66 16.07 13.51
N LEU A 103 -15.05 15.31 12.49
CA LEU A 103 -14.15 14.52 11.65
C LEU A 103 -13.34 15.36 10.64
N ALA A 104 -13.52 16.69 10.62
CA ALA A 104 -12.86 17.63 9.71
C ALA A 104 -12.90 17.20 8.23
N VAL A 105 -14.07 16.71 7.78
CA VAL A 105 -14.23 16.17 6.42
C VAL A 105 -14.11 17.29 5.39
N GLY A 106 -13.23 17.10 4.40
CA GLY A 106 -12.94 18.13 3.40
C GLY A 106 -14.11 18.39 2.44
N PRO A 107 -14.23 19.62 1.87
CA PRO A 107 -15.34 20.00 0.98
C PRO A 107 -15.56 19.09 -0.23
N THR A 108 -14.48 18.56 -0.81
CA THR A 108 -14.55 17.63 -1.95
C THR A 108 -15.19 16.29 -1.57
N VAL A 109 -14.93 15.82 -0.35
CA VAL A 109 -15.49 14.57 0.18
C VAL A 109 -16.96 14.76 0.51
N LEU A 110 -17.33 15.89 1.13
CA LEU A 110 -18.73 16.27 1.36
C LEU A 110 -19.53 16.30 0.04
N GLY A 111 -18.98 16.90 -1.02
CA GLY A 111 -19.64 16.95 -2.32
C GLY A 111 -19.79 15.60 -3.02
N LYS A 112 -19.04 14.57 -2.60
CA LYS A 112 -19.22 13.18 -3.04
C LYS A 112 -20.26 12.46 -2.19
N LEU A 113 -20.19 12.62 -0.87
CA LEU A 113 -21.16 12.07 0.07
C LEU A 113 -22.56 12.64 -0.14
N SER A 114 -22.70 13.87 -0.63
CA SER A 114 -24.01 14.48 -0.85
C SER A 114 -24.90 13.76 -1.86
N ALA A 115 -24.32 12.86 -2.67
CA ALA A 115 -25.05 12.02 -3.63
C ALA A 115 -25.18 10.56 -3.18
N ALA A 116 -24.69 10.22 -1.99
CA ALA A 116 -24.73 8.87 -1.44
C ALA A 116 -26.03 8.63 -0.66
N GLU A 117 -26.42 7.36 -0.55
CA GLU A 117 -27.56 6.95 0.26
C GLU A 117 -27.26 7.08 1.77
N PRO A 118 -28.29 7.23 2.63
CA PRO A 118 -28.15 7.29 4.08
C PRO A 118 -27.18 6.28 4.70
N GLU A 119 -27.34 5.01 4.32
CA GLU A 119 -26.54 3.90 4.84
C GLU A 119 -25.06 4.04 4.45
N GLN A 120 -24.80 4.50 3.23
CA GLN A 120 -23.44 4.72 2.73
C GLN A 120 -22.74 5.87 3.45
N ILE A 121 -23.51 6.91 3.83
CA ILE A 121 -23.00 8.03 4.61
C ILE A 121 -22.61 7.56 6.01
N GLU A 122 -23.43 6.73 6.65
CA GLU A 122 -23.14 6.16 7.97
C GLU A 122 -21.93 5.21 7.94
N GLN A 123 -21.82 4.38 6.91
CA GLN A 123 -20.63 3.54 6.68
C GLN A 123 -19.36 4.39 6.50
N ALA A 124 -19.44 5.48 5.73
CA ALA A 124 -18.32 6.40 5.54
C ALA A 124 -17.92 7.14 6.83
N ILE A 125 -18.89 7.53 7.66
CA ILE A 125 -18.65 8.10 8.99
C ILE A 125 -17.97 7.07 9.90
N GLY A 126 -18.47 5.83 9.94
CA GLY A 126 -17.88 4.75 10.73
C GLY A 126 -16.43 4.45 10.31
N PHE A 127 -16.16 4.41 9.00
CA PHE A 127 -14.81 4.26 8.47
C PHE A 127 -13.89 5.42 8.88
N ALA A 128 -14.39 6.65 8.81
CA ALA A 128 -13.64 7.84 9.20
C ALA A 128 -13.33 7.86 10.71
N ALA A 129 -14.27 7.43 11.55
CA ALA A 129 -14.07 7.36 13.00
C ALA A 129 -12.97 6.34 13.39
N GLN A 130 -12.87 5.23 12.66
CA GLN A 130 -11.86 4.19 12.92
C GLN A 130 -10.47 4.55 12.37
N ASN A 131 -10.41 5.22 11.21
CA ASN A 131 -9.17 5.49 10.48
C ASN A 131 -8.68 6.96 10.60
N GLY A 132 -9.46 7.80 11.28
CA GLY A 132 -9.17 9.20 11.61
C GLY A 132 -9.32 10.21 10.47
N LYS A 133 -9.36 9.79 9.20
CA LYS A 133 -9.61 10.67 8.04
C LYS A 133 -10.35 9.93 6.93
N LEU A 134 -11.23 10.66 6.25
CA LEU A 134 -11.96 10.17 5.08
C LEU A 134 -11.39 10.77 3.79
N ARG A 135 -10.90 9.94 2.86
CA ARG A 135 -10.43 10.38 1.54
C ARG A 135 -11.50 10.18 0.48
N VAL A 136 -11.35 10.88 -0.65
CA VAL A 136 -12.25 10.76 -1.81
C VAL A 136 -12.30 9.33 -2.35
N GLN A 137 -11.17 8.60 -2.31
CA GLN A 137 -11.09 7.20 -2.74
C GLN A 137 -11.88 6.28 -1.82
N ASP A 138 -11.81 6.49 -0.50
CA ASP A 138 -12.51 5.69 0.49
C ASP A 138 -14.04 5.83 0.31
N VAL A 139 -14.53 7.07 0.11
CA VAL A 139 -15.94 7.31 -0.20
C VAL A 139 -16.35 6.71 -1.53
N ALA A 140 -15.50 6.79 -2.56
CA ALA A 140 -15.81 6.17 -3.84
C ALA A 140 -15.92 4.65 -3.73
N ALA A 141 -15.06 4.02 -2.94
CA ALA A 141 -15.10 2.58 -2.68
C ALA A 141 -16.37 2.16 -1.92
N ILE A 142 -16.75 2.92 -0.88
CA ILE A 142 -17.96 2.65 -0.10
C ILE A 142 -19.22 2.82 -0.97
N VAL A 143 -19.30 3.92 -1.72
CA VAL A 143 -20.45 4.20 -2.60
C VAL A 143 -20.56 3.21 -3.77
N ALA A 144 -19.43 2.71 -4.28
CA ALA A 144 -19.41 1.67 -5.32
C ALA A 144 -19.70 0.27 -4.75
N GLY A 145 -19.24 -0.03 -3.53
CA GLY A 145 -19.42 -1.32 -2.87
C GLY A 145 -20.88 -1.66 -2.63
N SER A 146 -21.70 -0.71 -2.15
CA SER A 146 -23.13 -0.98 -1.86
C SER A 146 -23.98 -1.15 -3.12
N LYS A 147 -23.51 -0.71 -4.29
CA LYS A 147 -24.17 -1.01 -5.58
C LYS A 147 -23.92 -2.44 -6.05
N ASN A 148 -22.81 -3.04 -5.63
CA ASN A 148 -22.44 -4.41 -5.97
C ASN A 148 -22.97 -5.45 -4.96
N GLU A 149 -23.40 -5.03 -3.77
CA GLU A 149 -24.06 -5.93 -2.81
C GLU A 149 -25.46 -6.38 -3.26
N ALA A 150 -26.14 -5.59 -4.10
CA ALA A 150 -27.45 -5.95 -4.66
C ALA A 150 -27.39 -6.93 -5.85
N GLU A 151 -26.21 -7.13 -6.46
CA GLU A 151 -25.96 -8.12 -7.52
C GLU A 151 -24.83 -9.08 -7.09
N ALA A 152 -24.89 -9.58 -5.86
CA ALA A 152 -24.04 -10.69 -5.45
C ALA A 152 -24.49 -11.97 -6.20
N GLY A 153 -23.92 -12.17 -7.39
CA GLY A 153 -23.75 -13.52 -7.93
C GLY A 153 -23.06 -14.42 -6.89
N PRO A 154 -23.05 -15.75 -7.11
CA PRO A 154 -22.51 -16.69 -6.13
C PRO A 154 -21.14 -16.21 -5.63
N GLN A 155 -20.96 -16.16 -4.30
CA GLN A 155 -19.75 -15.70 -3.65
C GLN A 155 -18.60 -16.67 -4.02
N ILE A 156 -17.91 -16.38 -5.13
CA ILE A 156 -16.76 -17.14 -5.59
C ILE A 156 -15.63 -16.91 -4.57
N ASP A 157 -15.00 -17.98 -4.10
CA ASP A 157 -13.84 -17.89 -3.22
C ASP A 157 -12.75 -17.05 -3.91
N PRO A 158 -12.24 -15.97 -3.28
CA PRO A 158 -11.13 -15.20 -3.82
C PRO A 158 -9.91 -16.02 -4.24
N HIS A 159 -9.71 -17.21 -3.65
CA HIS A 159 -8.65 -18.15 -4.04
C HIS A 159 -8.89 -18.87 -5.38
N ASP A 160 -10.15 -18.96 -5.82
CA ASP A 160 -10.56 -19.58 -7.09
C ASP A 160 -10.63 -18.57 -8.26
N ILE A 161 -10.40 -17.28 -7.97
CA ILE A 161 -10.39 -16.23 -8.99
C ILE A 161 -8.98 -16.15 -9.61
N GLY A 162 -8.89 -16.47 -10.90
CA GLY A 162 -7.65 -16.33 -11.67
C GLY A 162 -7.33 -14.88 -12.09
N GLY A 163 -6.10 -14.67 -12.54
CA GLY A 163 -5.65 -13.40 -13.12
C GLY A 163 -5.24 -12.34 -12.10
N LEU A 164 -4.94 -11.13 -12.60
CA LEU A 164 -4.37 -10.05 -11.79
C LEU A 164 -5.31 -9.59 -10.67
N GLU A 165 -6.62 -9.53 -10.93
CA GLU A 165 -7.60 -9.08 -9.94
C GLU A 165 -7.81 -10.11 -8.82
N GLY A 166 -7.83 -11.40 -9.14
CA GLY A 166 -7.84 -12.46 -8.13
C GLY A 166 -6.59 -12.44 -7.25
N LEU A 167 -5.41 -12.28 -7.86
CA LEU A 167 -4.16 -12.13 -7.10
C LEU A 167 -4.18 -10.90 -6.18
N LYS A 168 -4.67 -9.76 -6.64
CA LYS A 168 -4.85 -8.56 -5.81
C LYS A 168 -5.81 -8.82 -4.65
N ALA A 169 -6.90 -9.56 -4.87
CA ALA A 169 -7.85 -9.91 -3.81
C ALA A 169 -7.21 -10.76 -2.72
N ILE A 170 -6.45 -11.81 -3.09
CA ILE A 170 -5.75 -12.68 -2.14
C ILE A 170 -4.66 -11.90 -1.38
N ILE A 171 -3.92 -11.00 -2.06
CA ILE A 171 -2.95 -10.12 -1.40
C ILE A 171 -3.65 -9.22 -0.37
N ALA A 172 -4.79 -8.64 -0.70
CA ALA A 172 -5.54 -7.79 0.22
C ALA A 172 -6.01 -8.57 1.47
N ILE A 173 -6.44 -9.82 1.29
CA ILE A 173 -6.79 -10.72 2.40
C ILE A 173 -5.55 -11.01 3.26
N LYS A 174 -4.44 -11.47 2.65
CA LYS A 174 -3.18 -11.74 3.36
C LYS A 174 -2.72 -10.55 4.19
N VAL A 175 -2.74 -9.34 3.62
CA VAL A 175 -2.29 -8.13 4.31
C VAL A 175 -3.22 -7.80 5.47
N ARG A 176 -4.54 -7.84 5.25
CA ARG A 176 -5.54 -7.55 6.30
C ARG A 176 -5.43 -8.52 7.47
N ASP A 177 -5.46 -9.81 7.19
CA ASP A 177 -5.47 -10.86 8.20
C ASP A 177 -4.10 -11.00 8.86
N GLY A 178 -3.02 -10.86 8.09
CA GLY A 178 -1.66 -10.87 8.60
C GLY A 178 -1.39 -9.71 9.56
N ILE A 179 -1.82 -8.48 9.23
CA ILE A 179 -1.68 -7.34 10.16
C ILE A 179 -2.50 -7.59 11.44
N LYS A 180 -3.73 -8.09 11.30
CA LYS A 180 -4.59 -8.39 12.45
C LYS A 180 -3.96 -9.44 13.38
N SER A 181 -3.44 -10.53 12.82
CA SER A 181 -2.78 -11.60 13.55
C SER A 181 -1.51 -11.09 14.26
N PHE A 182 -0.64 -10.40 13.51
CA PHE A 182 0.60 -9.83 14.04
C PHE A 182 0.34 -8.89 15.23
N ILE A 183 -0.57 -7.93 15.09
CA ILE A 183 -0.91 -7.00 16.18
C ILE A 183 -1.53 -7.74 17.38
N GLY A 184 -2.37 -8.75 17.13
CA GLY A 184 -2.93 -9.61 18.18
C GLY A 184 -1.83 -10.28 19.02
N HIS A 185 -0.84 -10.89 18.37
CA HIS A 185 0.28 -11.54 19.05
C HIS A 185 1.20 -10.54 19.78
N ILE A 186 1.41 -9.34 19.23
CA ILE A 186 2.16 -8.26 19.92
C ILE A 186 1.45 -7.86 21.22
N GLU A 187 0.14 -7.69 21.21
CA GLU A 187 -0.64 -7.33 22.40
C GLU A 187 -0.73 -8.50 23.42
N GLU A 188 -0.76 -9.75 22.97
CA GLU A 188 -0.67 -10.92 23.83
C GLU A 188 0.66 -10.96 24.61
N ILE A 189 1.79 -10.79 23.90
CA ILE A 189 3.11 -10.69 24.54
C ILE A 189 3.13 -9.53 25.53
N ARG A 190 2.64 -8.36 25.13
CA ARG A 190 2.57 -7.17 25.98
C ARG A 190 1.77 -7.44 27.25
N THR A 191 0.63 -8.12 27.14
CA THR A 191 -0.22 -8.50 28.28
C THR A 191 0.59 -9.33 29.28
N HIS A 192 1.25 -10.40 28.84
CA HIS A 192 2.06 -11.24 29.72
C HIS A 192 3.26 -10.52 30.34
N VAL A 193 3.91 -9.61 29.61
CA VAL A 193 4.98 -8.77 30.15
C VAL A 193 4.44 -7.81 31.20
N SER A 194 3.31 -7.16 30.94
CA SER A 194 2.67 -6.21 31.87
C SER A 194 2.17 -6.89 33.16
N GLU A 195 1.75 -8.16 33.11
CA GLU A 195 1.40 -8.96 34.29
C GLU A 195 2.64 -9.35 35.12
N ALA A 196 3.80 -9.48 34.48
CA ALA A 196 5.04 -9.92 35.12
C ALA A 196 5.79 -8.76 35.77
N LEU A 197 5.81 -7.58 35.15
CA LEU A 197 6.57 -6.41 35.61
C LEU A 197 6.25 -5.94 37.04
N PRO A 198 5.00 -5.89 37.52
CA PRO A 198 4.70 -5.48 38.89
C PRO A 198 5.24 -6.44 39.97
N LYS A 199 5.56 -7.69 39.61
CA LYS A 199 5.99 -8.70 40.58
C LYS A 199 7.43 -8.44 41.02
N LYS A 200 7.68 -8.45 42.33
CA LYS A 200 9.03 -8.25 42.91
C LYS A 200 10.09 -9.17 42.29
N ASN A 201 9.73 -10.42 42.00
CA ASN A 201 10.58 -11.39 41.33
C ASN A 201 9.93 -11.83 40.01
N ILE A 202 10.60 -11.56 38.88
CA ILE A 202 10.19 -12.05 37.56
C ILE A 202 10.81 -13.43 37.35
N VAL A 203 9.97 -14.46 37.17
CA VAL A 203 10.43 -15.82 36.90
C VAL A 203 10.61 -15.99 35.38
N LYS A 204 11.87 -15.95 34.92
CA LYS A 204 12.27 -16.07 33.51
C LYS A 204 11.54 -17.20 32.79
N LYS A 205 11.64 -18.42 33.32
CA LYS A 205 11.04 -19.64 32.75
C LYS A 205 9.51 -19.58 32.60
N THR A 206 8.82 -18.95 33.55
CA THR A 206 7.35 -18.81 33.50
C THR A 206 6.92 -17.79 32.46
N LEU A 207 7.63 -16.66 32.37
CA LEU A 207 7.34 -15.63 31.38
C LEU A 207 7.69 -16.10 29.97
N SER A 208 8.90 -16.64 29.79
CA SER A 208 9.34 -17.18 28.50
C SER A 208 8.41 -18.30 28.02
N GLY A 209 7.95 -19.18 28.90
CA GLY A 209 7.01 -20.26 28.56
C GLY A 209 5.67 -19.77 28.00
N LYS A 210 5.25 -18.55 28.34
CA LYS A 210 4.03 -17.94 27.78
C LYS A 210 4.31 -17.15 26.50
N THR A 211 5.46 -16.49 26.41
CA THR A 211 5.70 -15.51 25.34
C THR A 211 6.56 -16.01 24.18
N HIS A 212 7.43 -17.01 24.35
CA HIS A 212 8.45 -17.30 23.34
C HIS A 212 7.86 -17.85 22.03
N LEU A 213 6.83 -18.71 22.09
CA LEU A 213 6.20 -19.27 20.87
C LEU A 213 5.45 -18.17 20.12
N VAL A 214 4.72 -17.34 20.87
CA VAL A 214 4.00 -16.17 20.33
C VAL A 214 4.99 -15.18 19.69
N ALA A 215 6.14 -14.94 20.32
CA ALA A 215 7.18 -14.08 19.77
C ALA A 215 7.81 -14.64 18.49
N ARG A 216 8.02 -15.97 18.40
CA ARG A 216 8.48 -16.62 17.18
C ARG A 216 7.45 -16.47 16.06
N LEU A 217 6.19 -16.72 16.36
CA LEU A 217 5.09 -16.59 15.40
C LEU A 217 4.97 -15.15 14.89
N ALA A 218 4.91 -14.17 15.79
CA ALA A 218 4.86 -12.75 15.44
C ALA A 218 6.07 -12.32 14.59
N ASN A 219 7.27 -12.85 14.85
CA ASN A 219 8.44 -12.55 14.04
C ASN A 219 8.33 -13.10 12.61
N GLU A 220 7.82 -14.33 12.45
CA GLU A 220 7.61 -14.91 11.12
C GLU A 220 6.45 -14.24 10.37
N GLU A 221 5.40 -13.80 11.06
CA GLU A 221 4.32 -12.99 10.48
C GLU A 221 4.85 -11.65 9.96
N LEU A 222 5.65 -10.94 10.77
CA LEU A 222 6.30 -9.68 10.37
C LEU A 222 7.16 -9.88 9.12
N LYS A 223 7.96 -10.95 9.09
CA LYS A 223 8.77 -11.31 7.92
C LYS A 223 7.91 -11.58 6.69
N SER A 224 6.83 -12.34 6.84
CA SER A 224 5.89 -12.67 5.76
C SER A 224 5.20 -11.44 5.16
N LEU A 225 5.02 -10.38 5.96
CA LEU A 225 4.42 -9.12 5.53
C LEU A 225 5.44 -8.15 4.91
N ALA A 226 6.69 -8.14 5.39
CA ALA A 226 7.67 -7.11 5.04
C ALA A 226 8.78 -7.55 4.07
N GLN A 227 9.04 -8.86 3.94
CA GLN A 227 10.14 -9.36 3.12
C GLN A 227 9.65 -9.73 1.71
N PHE A 228 10.49 -9.41 0.73
CA PHE A 228 10.36 -9.89 -0.65
C PHE A 228 11.24 -11.11 -0.86
N VAL A 229 11.10 -11.78 -1.99
CA VAL A 229 12.01 -12.86 -2.40
C VAL A 229 13.12 -12.32 -3.29
N ARG A 230 14.33 -12.86 -3.15
CA ARG A 230 15.49 -12.56 -3.98
C ARG A 230 16.34 -13.80 -4.24
N PRO A 231 17.09 -13.88 -5.35
CA PRO A 231 18.11 -14.90 -5.53
C PRO A 231 19.16 -14.84 -4.41
N HIS A 232 19.66 -16.00 -3.99
CA HIS A 232 20.73 -16.07 -3.01
C HIS A 232 22.05 -15.63 -3.66
N PRO A 233 22.84 -14.73 -3.04
CA PRO A 233 24.06 -14.17 -3.66
C PRO A 233 25.08 -15.24 -4.08
N ASN A 234 25.18 -16.31 -3.29
CA ASN A 234 26.22 -17.33 -3.45
C ASN A 234 25.68 -18.69 -3.93
N ALA A 235 24.38 -18.79 -4.22
CA ALA A 235 23.75 -20.05 -4.59
C ALA A 235 22.67 -19.81 -5.65
N ALA A 236 23.03 -20.04 -6.92
CA ALA A 236 22.22 -19.68 -8.09
C ALA A 236 20.79 -20.28 -8.10
N TYR A 237 20.57 -21.39 -7.40
CA TYR A 237 19.28 -22.11 -7.34
C TYR A 237 18.54 -21.93 -6.02
N VAL A 238 19.06 -21.11 -5.10
CA VAL A 238 18.43 -20.84 -3.81
C VAL A 238 17.74 -19.49 -3.87
N ILE A 239 16.45 -19.46 -3.55
CA ILE A 239 15.69 -18.23 -3.36
C ILE A 239 15.62 -17.94 -1.86
N SER A 240 15.97 -16.72 -1.48
CA SER A 240 16.01 -16.28 -0.08
C SER A 240 15.13 -15.05 0.13
N PRO A 241 14.54 -14.86 1.31
CA PRO A 241 13.86 -13.60 1.62
C PRO A 241 14.88 -12.45 1.69
N THR A 242 14.42 -11.24 1.35
CA THR A 242 15.15 -10.00 1.65
C THR A 242 15.22 -9.82 3.16
N SER A 243 16.23 -9.12 3.67
CA SER A 243 16.30 -8.79 5.10
C SER A 243 15.45 -7.55 5.42
N ILE A 244 14.83 -7.53 6.61
CA ILE A 244 14.31 -6.28 7.16
C ILE A 244 15.53 -5.41 7.52
N PRO A 245 15.62 -4.15 7.07
CA PRO A 245 16.79 -3.32 7.32
C PRO A 245 17.02 -3.09 8.82
N VAL A 246 18.18 -3.54 9.32
CA VAL A 246 18.52 -3.61 10.76
C VAL A 246 18.48 -2.25 11.47
N LYS A 247 18.76 -1.16 10.74
CA LYS A 247 18.81 0.21 11.30
C LYS A 247 17.43 0.88 11.43
N THR A 248 16.34 0.17 11.11
CA THR A 248 14.96 0.69 11.18
C THR A 248 14.25 0.28 12.47
N GLY A 249 13.15 0.95 12.81
CA GLY A 249 12.29 0.56 13.94
C GLY A 249 11.75 -0.86 13.79
N TRP A 250 11.28 -1.22 12.59
CA TRP A 250 10.84 -2.58 12.28
C TRP A 250 11.96 -3.63 12.38
N GLY A 251 13.19 -3.26 12.02
CA GLY A 251 14.37 -4.10 12.26
C GLY A 251 14.61 -4.36 13.74
N ALA A 252 14.43 -3.34 14.59
CA ALA A 252 14.53 -3.49 16.05
C ALA A 252 13.39 -4.35 16.64
N VAL A 253 12.16 -4.21 16.14
CA VAL A 253 11.03 -5.08 16.54
C VAL A 253 11.32 -6.53 16.18
N SER A 254 11.75 -6.81 14.95
CA SER A 254 12.09 -8.18 14.52
C SER A 254 13.22 -8.79 15.36
N ALA A 255 14.27 -8.01 15.66
CA ALA A 255 15.37 -8.45 16.52
C ALA A 255 14.91 -8.75 17.96
N MET A 256 14.06 -7.90 18.52
CA MET A 256 13.48 -8.10 19.85
C MET A 256 12.59 -9.35 19.88
N LEU A 257 11.71 -9.55 18.90
CA LEU A 257 10.87 -10.74 18.81
C LEU A 257 11.70 -12.03 18.65
N TYR A 258 12.76 -11.96 17.84
CA TYR A 258 13.72 -13.06 17.72
C TYR A 258 14.38 -13.38 19.08
N LYS A 259 14.85 -12.37 19.80
CA LYS A 259 15.43 -12.51 21.15
C LYS A 259 14.41 -13.02 22.16
N MET A 260 13.15 -12.60 22.08
CA MET A 260 12.07 -13.10 22.93
C MET A 260 11.72 -14.57 22.62
N GLY A 261 11.95 -15.01 21.38
CA GLY A 261 11.63 -16.34 20.87
C GLY A 261 12.47 -17.49 21.42
N SER A 262 13.52 -17.22 22.19
CA SER A 262 14.31 -18.25 22.88
C SER A 262 14.62 -17.86 24.32
N GLU A 263 14.42 -18.75 25.28
CA GLU A 263 14.80 -18.50 26.66
C GLU A 263 16.32 -18.31 26.82
N THR A 264 17.12 -18.93 25.96
CA THR A 264 18.59 -18.85 26.01
C THR A 264 19.13 -17.48 25.64
N THR A 265 18.38 -16.68 24.88
CA THR A 265 18.79 -15.34 24.44
C THR A 265 18.37 -14.23 25.40
N TRP A 266 17.63 -14.56 26.46
CA TRP A 266 17.16 -13.59 27.44
C TRP A 266 18.26 -13.26 28.46
N PRO A 267 18.35 -11.99 28.89
CA PRO A 267 19.29 -11.58 29.93
C PRO A 267 19.09 -12.34 31.24
N ASP A 268 20.12 -12.29 32.09
CA ASP A 268 20.11 -12.87 33.42
C ASP A 268 19.15 -12.14 34.36
N LYS A 269 18.88 -12.76 35.52
CA LYS A 269 17.90 -12.27 36.50
C LYS A 269 18.09 -10.80 36.89
N GLY A 270 19.34 -10.32 36.97
CA GLY A 270 19.66 -8.93 37.34
C GLY A 270 19.30 -7.91 36.27
N GLU A 271 19.31 -8.30 34.99
CA GLU A 271 19.09 -7.42 33.85
C GLU A 271 17.73 -7.62 33.19
N LEU A 272 17.04 -8.72 33.51
CA LEU A 272 15.76 -9.11 32.91
C LEU A 272 14.69 -8.00 33.04
N ARG A 273 14.53 -7.43 34.23
CA ARG A 273 13.57 -6.35 34.47
C ARG A 273 13.90 -5.13 33.61
N THR A 274 15.15 -4.68 33.65
CA THR A 274 15.61 -3.52 32.89
C THR A 274 15.39 -3.73 31.41
N TRP A 275 15.74 -4.89 30.85
CA TRP A 275 15.52 -5.21 29.45
C TRP A 275 14.02 -5.19 29.06
N LEU A 276 13.15 -5.73 29.92
CA LEU A 276 11.70 -5.69 29.67
C LEU A 276 11.17 -4.25 29.65
N GLU A 277 11.60 -3.42 30.61
CA GLU A 277 11.12 -2.03 30.77
C GLU A 277 11.70 -1.06 29.74
N THR A 278 12.98 -1.21 29.35
CA THR A 278 13.67 -0.25 28.50
C THR A 278 13.72 -0.63 27.03
N GLU A 279 13.63 -1.92 26.70
CA GLU A 279 13.73 -2.42 25.33
C GLU A 279 12.40 -3.03 24.86
N VAL A 280 11.87 -4.02 25.59
CA VAL A 280 10.71 -4.81 25.12
C VAL A 280 9.42 -3.99 25.12
N VAL A 281 9.03 -3.41 26.26
CA VAL A 281 7.77 -2.65 26.37
C VAL A 281 7.74 -1.48 25.37
N PRO A 282 8.78 -0.63 25.27
CA PRO A 282 8.76 0.46 24.30
C PRO A 282 8.66 0.00 22.84
N LEU A 283 9.28 -1.13 22.48
CA LEU A 283 9.18 -1.69 21.12
C LEU A 283 7.78 -2.24 20.82
N LEU A 284 7.15 -2.91 21.79
CA LEU A 284 5.78 -3.40 21.64
C LEU A 284 4.80 -2.23 21.48
N GLU A 285 4.94 -1.18 22.30
CA GLU A 285 4.11 0.02 22.21
C GLU A 285 4.31 0.80 20.92
N TRP A 286 5.56 0.90 20.45
CA TRP A 286 5.87 1.52 19.16
C TRP A 286 5.24 0.74 18.00
N ALA A 287 5.31 -0.60 18.04
CA ALA A 287 4.78 -1.46 16.98
C ALA A 287 3.25 -1.48 16.92
N SER A 288 2.56 -1.34 18.06
CA SER A 288 1.09 -1.32 18.13
C SER A 288 0.47 0.07 18.21
N ALA A 289 1.29 1.13 18.06
CA ALA A 289 0.82 2.50 18.10
C ALA A 289 -0.17 2.81 16.97
N LYS A 290 -1.30 3.43 17.33
CA LYS A 290 -2.32 3.91 16.36
C LYS A 290 -1.98 5.30 15.78
N THR A 291 -0.96 5.95 16.31
CA THR A 291 -0.49 7.27 15.87
C THR A 291 0.47 7.15 14.68
N LYS A 292 0.50 8.14 13.79
CA LYS A 292 1.30 8.10 12.56
C LYS A 292 2.81 8.16 12.75
N ASP A 293 3.28 8.78 13.84
CA ASP A 293 4.69 8.95 14.16
C ASP A 293 4.95 8.61 15.63
N PRO A 294 4.90 7.33 16.03
CA PRO A 294 5.23 6.94 17.38
C PRO A 294 6.70 7.26 17.65
N VAL A 295 6.96 8.10 18.66
CA VAL A 295 8.31 8.53 19.01
C VAL A 295 9.11 7.34 19.51
N TRP A 296 10.14 7.00 18.76
CA TRP A 296 11.12 6.01 19.15
C TRP A 296 12.20 6.66 20.03
N ARG A 297 12.23 6.34 21.33
CA ARG A 297 13.33 6.72 22.21
C ARG A 297 14.51 5.75 22.03
N LYS A 298 15.35 5.96 21.02
CA LYS A 298 16.75 5.58 21.19
C LYS A 298 17.40 6.68 22.01
N ALA A 299 17.84 6.34 23.22
CA ALA A 299 18.66 7.20 24.05
C ALA A 299 19.83 7.74 23.21
N ASP A 300 19.96 9.06 23.18
CA ASP A 300 21.20 9.70 22.78
C ASP A 300 22.33 9.27 23.73
N LYS A 301 23.34 8.61 23.14
CA LYS A 301 24.72 8.38 23.61
C LYS A 301 24.96 7.57 24.91
N ALA A 302 25.50 6.37 24.75
CA ALA A 302 26.62 5.89 25.56
C ALA A 302 27.71 5.31 24.65
N SER A 303 28.95 5.72 24.92
CA SER A 303 30.18 5.36 24.25
C SER A 303 30.25 3.87 23.85
N ILE A 304 30.46 3.59 22.56
CA ILE A 304 30.84 2.26 22.10
C ILE A 304 32.25 2.00 22.65
N SER A 305 32.32 1.22 23.72
CA SER A 305 33.49 0.37 23.96
C SER A 305 33.47 -0.72 22.87
N PRO A 306 34.59 -1.03 22.18
CA PRO A 306 34.58 -1.90 21.00
C PRO A 306 34.23 -3.38 21.27
N ALA A 307 33.95 -3.76 22.52
CA ALA A 307 33.83 -5.17 22.91
C ALA A 307 32.40 -5.76 22.82
N ALA A 308 31.34 -4.95 22.71
CA ALA A 308 29.96 -5.45 22.78
C ALA A 308 29.28 -5.66 21.41
N THR A 309 29.84 -5.10 20.33
CA THR A 309 29.28 -5.26 18.96
C THR A 309 29.67 -6.61 18.34
N SER A 310 30.67 -7.31 18.89
CA SER A 310 31.21 -8.54 18.30
C SER A 310 30.35 -9.79 18.52
N LEU A 311 29.52 -9.85 19.57
CA LEU A 311 28.76 -11.07 19.94
C LEU A 311 27.40 -11.20 19.23
N ILE A 312 26.81 -10.09 18.79
CA ILE A 312 25.51 -10.10 18.08
C ILE A 312 25.71 -10.43 16.60
N ASP A 313 26.79 -9.92 15.99
CA ASP A 313 27.16 -10.26 14.61
C ASP A 313 27.54 -11.73 14.47
N THR A 314 28.29 -12.29 15.44
CA THR A 314 28.61 -13.73 15.41
C THR A 314 27.38 -14.58 15.66
N SER A 315 26.43 -14.20 16.52
CA SER A 315 25.28 -15.06 16.81
C SER A 315 24.28 -15.15 15.64
N LEU A 316 24.08 -14.07 14.88
CA LEU A 316 23.23 -14.07 13.66
C LEU A 316 23.93 -14.73 12.46
N LEU A 317 25.25 -14.55 12.33
CA LEU A 317 26.04 -15.25 11.32
C LEU A 317 26.15 -16.75 11.61
N VAL A 318 26.31 -17.14 12.88
CA VAL A 318 26.35 -18.55 13.31
C VAL A 318 24.98 -19.21 13.16
N ALA A 319 23.86 -18.52 13.44
CA ALA A 319 22.53 -19.08 13.22
C ALA A 319 22.21 -19.34 11.73
N ASN A 320 22.74 -18.50 10.83
CA ASN A 320 22.64 -18.74 9.38
C ASN A 320 23.62 -19.83 8.91
N GLN A 321 24.85 -19.86 9.43
CA GLN A 321 25.82 -20.92 9.13
C GLN A 321 25.40 -22.30 9.67
N GLN A 322 24.68 -22.37 10.79
CA GLN A 322 24.18 -23.63 11.36
C GLN A 322 23.05 -24.23 10.50
N ARG A 323 22.16 -23.39 9.94
CA ARG A 323 21.18 -23.82 8.93
C ARG A 323 21.87 -24.30 7.66
N ASP A 324 22.89 -23.58 7.20
CA ASP A 324 23.69 -23.97 6.04
C ASP A 324 24.50 -25.27 6.26
N GLN A 325 24.81 -25.64 7.51
CA GLN A 325 25.49 -26.89 7.86
C GLN A 325 24.54 -28.09 7.99
N ASP A 326 23.35 -27.92 8.55
CA ASP A 326 22.35 -28.99 8.64
C ASP A 326 21.82 -29.40 7.25
N ASP A 327 21.68 -28.45 6.32
CA ASP A 327 21.34 -28.73 4.91
C ASP A 327 22.52 -29.34 4.11
N ARG A 328 23.77 -29.18 4.59
CA ARG A 328 24.97 -29.80 3.99
C ARG A 328 25.23 -31.22 4.48
N ALA A 329 24.77 -31.58 5.68
CA ALA A 329 25.02 -32.89 6.28
C ALA A 329 24.17 -34.02 5.68
N SER A 330 23.11 -33.72 4.92
CA SER A 330 22.29 -34.73 4.24
C SER A 330 22.74 -35.06 2.80
N VAL A 331 23.85 -34.50 2.33
CA VAL A 331 24.39 -34.78 0.99
C VAL A 331 25.82 -35.27 1.10
N VAL A 332 25.98 -36.57 1.40
CA VAL A 332 27.23 -37.28 1.14
C VAL A 332 27.40 -37.37 -0.37
N VAL A 333 28.16 -36.44 -0.95
CA VAL A 333 28.66 -36.54 -2.33
C VAL A 333 30.15 -36.84 -2.26
N GLY A 334 30.48 -38.10 -2.54
CA GLY A 334 31.79 -38.48 -3.02
C GLY A 334 32.13 -37.72 -4.30
N SER A 335 33.32 -37.15 -4.32
CA SER A 335 33.91 -36.45 -5.46
C SER A 335 34.17 -37.43 -6.60
N GLU A 336 33.44 -37.30 -7.72
CA GLU A 336 33.86 -37.66 -9.09
C GLU A 336 32.76 -37.23 -10.08
N ARG A 337 32.93 -36.08 -10.74
CA ARG A 337 32.07 -35.65 -11.87
C ARG A 337 32.92 -35.08 -13.01
N ASP A 338 33.62 -35.97 -13.69
CA ASP A 338 34.13 -35.78 -15.05
C ASP A 338 33.62 -36.82 -16.10
N PRO A 339 32.80 -37.86 -15.80
CA PRO A 339 32.32 -38.76 -16.87
C PRO A 339 30.95 -38.37 -17.48
N VAL A 340 30.24 -37.35 -16.95
CA VAL A 340 28.83 -37.09 -17.33
C VAL A 340 28.69 -36.28 -18.62
N GLU A 341 29.59 -35.33 -18.90
CA GLU A 341 29.57 -34.55 -20.15
C GLU A 341 30.01 -35.37 -21.36
N ALA A 342 31.01 -36.24 -21.20
CA ALA A 342 31.47 -37.14 -22.27
C ALA A 342 30.39 -38.14 -22.69
N GLU A 343 29.62 -38.67 -21.74
CA GLU A 343 28.52 -39.60 -22.02
C GLU A 343 27.31 -38.91 -22.68
N ALA A 344 27.05 -37.63 -22.33
CA ALA A 344 25.99 -36.84 -22.95
C ALA A 344 26.30 -36.51 -24.42
N VAL A 345 27.54 -36.13 -24.73
CA VAL A 345 27.98 -35.87 -26.11
C VAL A 345 27.94 -37.16 -26.95
N LYS A 346 28.38 -38.29 -26.38
CA LYS A 346 28.36 -39.58 -27.08
C LYS A 346 26.94 -40.08 -27.38
N ARG A 347 25.98 -39.85 -26.47
CA ARG A 347 24.56 -40.12 -26.72
C ARG A 347 23.98 -39.24 -27.83
N LEU A 348 24.37 -37.96 -27.86
CA LEU A 348 23.90 -37.03 -28.90
C LEU A 348 24.45 -37.41 -30.28
N GLU A 349 25.72 -37.80 -30.36
CA GLU A 349 26.33 -38.28 -31.60
C GLU A 349 25.70 -39.59 -32.10
N ALA A 350 25.39 -40.53 -31.20
CA ALA A 350 24.70 -41.77 -31.54
C ALA A 350 23.27 -41.52 -32.07
N MET A 351 22.57 -40.51 -31.56
CA MET A 351 21.23 -40.12 -32.04
C MET A 351 21.25 -39.42 -33.40
N LEU A 352 22.35 -38.74 -33.75
CA LEU A 352 22.47 -37.97 -34.99
C LEU A 352 23.16 -38.74 -36.13
N ALA A 353 23.83 -39.86 -35.83
CA ALA A 353 24.48 -40.75 -36.80
C ALA A 353 23.57 -41.26 -37.95
N PRO A 354 22.28 -41.59 -37.73
CA PRO A 354 21.38 -41.99 -38.83
C PRO A 354 21.06 -40.85 -39.80
N PHE A 355 21.30 -39.59 -39.39
CA PHE A 355 20.97 -38.38 -40.14
C PHE A 355 22.20 -37.69 -40.75
N GLY A 356 23.39 -38.29 -40.64
CA GLY A 356 24.62 -37.81 -41.28
C GLY A 356 25.17 -36.48 -40.72
N ALA A 357 24.68 -36.02 -39.56
CA ALA A 357 25.12 -34.76 -38.96
C ALA A 357 26.21 -34.97 -37.88
N LYS A 358 27.32 -34.24 -37.99
CA LYS A 358 28.38 -34.17 -36.95
C LYS A 358 28.20 -32.90 -36.12
N VAL A 359 28.34 -33.02 -34.80
CA VAL A 359 28.31 -31.89 -33.85
C VAL A 359 29.73 -31.37 -33.66
N THR A 360 29.97 -30.09 -33.94
CA THR A 360 31.21 -29.39 -33.57
C THR A 360 30.80 -28.28 -32.59
N MET A 361 31.13 -28.44 -31.30
CA MET A 361 31.04 -27.35 -30.34
C MET A 361 32.45 -26.88 -29.99
N GLU A 362 32.86 -25.75 -30.57
CA GLU A 362 33.98 -24.94 -30.09
C GLU A 362 33.44 -23.93 -29.07
N PRO A 363 33.92 -23.92 -27.82
CA PRO A 363 33.51 -22.93 -26.83
C PRO A 363 34.20 -21.58 -27.09
N SER A 364 33.45 -20.57 -27.54
CA SER A 364 33.97 -19.20 -27.68
C SER A 364 34.33 -18.59 -26.32
N ALA A 365 35.54 -18.06 -26.21
CA ALA A 365 36.14 -17.46 -25.02
C ALA A 365 35.49 -16.13 -24.57
N GLU A 366 34.47 -15.64 -25.27
CA GLU A 366 33.85 -14.32 -25.03
C GLU A 366 32.81 -14.31 -23.89
N SER A 367 32.43 -15.47 -23.34
CA SER A 367 31.45 -15.55 -22.22
C SER A 367 32.07 -15.39 -20.83
N ARG A 368 33.33 -14.95 -20.71
CA ARG A 368 34.09 -14.89 -19.44
C ARG A 368 34.36 -13.48 -18.90
N GLN A 369 33.72 -12.44 -19.41
CA GLN A 369 33.90 -11.09 -18.85
C GLN A 369 32.79 -10.72 -17.86
N ILE A 370 33.17 -10.60 -16.59
CA ILE A 370 32.38 -9.97 -15.53
C ILE A 370 32.39 -8.46 -15.79
N LEU A 371 31.24 -7.86 -16.10
CA LEU A 371 31.11 -6.41 -16.20
C LEU A 371 31.10 -5.79 -14.77
N PRO A 372 31.79 -4.65 -14.54
CA PRO A 372 31.83 -4.00 -13.24
C PRO A 372 30.46 -3.44 -12.80
N GLU A 373 30.24 -3.42 -11.47
CA GLU A 373 28.96 -3.15 -10.78
C GLU A 373 28.29 -1.79 -11.11
N ASP A 374 28.98 -0.86 -11.77
CA ASP A 374 28.43 0.45 -12.16
C ASP A 374 27.65 0.44 -13.49
N SER A 375 27.43 -0.73 -14.11
CA SER A 375 26.75 -0.85 -15.42
C SER A 375 25.22 -1.05 -15.34
N ILE A 376 24.61 -0.97 -14.16
CA ILE A 376 23.15 -1.09 -14.01
C ILE A 376 22.54 0.31 -13.82
N PRO A 377 21.85 0.87 -14.84
CA PRO A 377 21.23 2.19 -14.70
C PRO A 377 20.12 2.16 -13.66
N SER A 378 19.98 3.28 -12.94
CA SER A 378 18.93 3.46 -11.94
C SER A 378 17.54 3.52 -12.59
N LEU A 379 16.49 3.26 -11.80
CA LEU A 379 15.10 3.27 -12.27
C LEU A 379 14.66 4.64 -12.83
N ALA A 380 15.31 5.73 -12.40
CA ALA A 380 15.08 7.08 -12.92
C ALA A 380 15.74 7.29 -14.30
N GLU A 381 16.89 6.68 -14.55
CA GLU A 381 17.58 6.73 -15.85
C GLU A 381 16.87 5.87 -16.89
N ALA A 382 16.36 4.70 -16.49
CA ALA A 382 15.61 3.81 -17.38
C ALA A 382 14.27 4.40 -17.88
N LEU A 383 13.69 5.35 -17.13
CA LEU A 383 12.43 6.02 -17.46
C LEU A 383 12.61 7.33 -18.24
N ALA A 384 13.85 7.84 -18.35
CA ALA A 384 14.17 9.08 -19.07
C ALA A 384 14.49 8.84 -20.56
N GLU A 385 14.78 7.60 -20.96
CA GLU A 385 15.05 7.28 -22.37
C GLU A 385 13.73 7.04 -23.15
N PRO A 386 13.54 7.67 -24.34
CA PRO A 386 12.39 7.37 -25.18
C PRO A 386 12.49 5.95 -25.75
N PRO A 387 11.34 5.26 -25.97
CA PRO A 387 11.35 3.85 -26.33
C PRO A 387 12.03 3.62 -27.69
N LYS A 388 13.18 2.96 -27.69
CA LYS A 388 13.84 2.48 -28.91
C LYS A 388 12.94 1.44 -29.57
N ALA A 389 12.59 1.68 -30.83
CA ALA A 389 11.82 0.75 -31.65
C ALA A 389 12.51 -0.63 -31.69
N PHE A 390 11.75 -1.66 -31.36
CA PHE A 390 12.20 -3.06 -31.38
C PHE A 390 12.67 -3.43 -32.80
N LYS A 391 13.96 -3.68 -32.97
CA LYS A 391 14.50 -4.27 -34.21
C LYS A 391 14.59 -5.78 -34.04
N ARG A 392 13.92 -6.51 -34.93
CA ARG A 392 13.91 -7.98 -34.96
C ARG A 392 15.35 -8.51 -35.20
N PRO A 393 15.82 -9.51 -34.43
CA PRO A 393 17.16 -10.07 -34.63
C PRO A 393 17.31 -10.82 -35.96
N ALA A 394 18.46 -10.64 -36.63
CA ALA A 394 18.76 -11.11 -37.99
C ALA A 394 18.92 -12.64 -38.17
N PHE A 395 18.77 -13.45 -37.11
CA PHE A 395 18.92 -14.91 -37.22
C PHE A 395 17.64 -15.64 -37.66
N LEU A 396 16.51 -14.93 -37.80
CA LEU A 396 15.22 -15.49 -38.21
C LEU A 396 14.96 -15.45 -39.72
N ASP A 397 15.86 -14.92 -40.54
CA ASP A 397 15.69 -14.77 -42.00
C ASP A 397 16.28 -15.91 -42.85
N ARG A 398 16.68 -17.03 -42.24
CA ARG A 398 17.21 -18.20 -42.95
C ARG A 398 16.41 -19.47 -42.73
N VAL A 399 15.21 -19.53 -43.32
CA VAL A 399 14.63 -20.80 -43.78
C VAL A 399 14.08 -20.57 -45.18
N LYS A 400 14.83 -21.01 -46.19
CA LYS A 400 14.40 -21.09 -47.59
C LYS A 400 13.95 -22.54 -47.81
N PRO A 401 12.74 -22.81 -48.34
CA PRO A 401 12.34 -24.17 -48.67
C PRO A 401 12.93 -24.52 -50.04
N ASP A 402 13.85 -25.48 -50.10
CA ASP A 402 14.31 -26.04 -51.36
C ASP A 402 13.28 -27.06 -51.87
N ALA A 403 12.80 -26.78 -53.08
CA ALA A 403 12.03 -27.66 -53.93
C ALA A 403 12.95 -28.73 -54.55
N ASN A 404 12.49 -29.99 -54.53
CA ASN A 404 12.39 -30.91 -55.68
C ASN A 404 12.57 -32.38 -55.27
N LYS A 405 11.56 -33.21 -55.54
CA LYS A 405 11.63 -34.15 -56.67
C LYS A 405 10.27 -34.79 -56.95
N ALA A 406 9.89 -34.72 -58.22
CA ALA A 406 8.81 -35.47 -58.82
C ALA A 406 9.18 -36.95 -58.92
N ASP A 407 8.19 -37.82 -58.79
CA ASP A 407 8.01 -38.93 -59.72
C ASP A 407 6.51 -39.15 -59.98
N ASP A 408 6.27 -39.41 -61.25
CA ASP A 408 5.04 -39.49 -62.04
C ASP A 408 4.22 -40.77 -61.77
N VAL A 409 2.93 -40.75 -62.10
CA VAL A 409 2.10 -41.81 -62.74
C VAL A 409 0.60 -41.41 -62.64
N THR A 410 0.15 -40.76 -63.72
CA THR A 410 -1.12 -40.95 -64.47
C THR A 410 -2.40 -41.49 -63.79
N ALA A 411 -3.51 -40.74 -63.92
CA ALA A 411 -4.72 -41.14 -64.70
C ALA A 411 -5.95 -40.24 -64.43
N THR A 412 -6.32 -39.45 -65.45
CA THR A 412 -7.66 -39.32 -66.07
C THR A 412 -8.91 -39.12 -65.20
N ALA A 413 -9.62 -37.98 -65.37
CA ALA A 413 -10.85 -37.89 -66.17
C ALA A 413 -11.59 -36.53 -66.01
N ALA A 414 -11.86 -35.94 -67.18
CA ALA A 414 -12.86 -34.92 -67.55
C ALA A 414 -12.75 -33.50 -66.95
#